data_AF-A0AAJ0LQM7-F1
#
_entry.id   AF-A0AAJ0LQM7-F1
#
_cell.length_a   1.000
_cell.length_b   1.000
_cell.length_c   1.000
_cell.angle_alpha   90.00
_cell.angle_beta   90.00
_cell.angle_gamma   90.00
#
_symmetry.space_group_name_H-M   'P 1'
#
loop_
_entity.id
_entity.type
_entity.pdbx_description
1 polymer ?
#
loop_
_entity_poly.entity_id
_entity_poly.type
_entity_poly.pdbx_seq_one_letter_code
_entity_poly.pdbx_strand_id
1 'polypeptide(L)'
;MGGVAMFFTRVLAQAFPGSPRASASTVEQPSSACGSAKPVGTGAENETLVTIAGIVHLFVDEGDCVVEFVPAFDDAPGDTMFGTKILPALAPHWAMLQQHPAPLKDAIATAIRRTSVPATGAMGIASPTADSEARSARSSEGAETPADVEREVGRQTSVGESSGFRSSRRGSDAETGRSAPVEGRINGWGEETFPDRRPGKSRSYRSFALRLETRGGEQVLQGEGLKEAISECGCRVGDRVSVKRLRKIKVPAFRKEDGSPIYKDGQQVMWDKWLWSITK
;
A
#
# COMPACT_ATOMS: atom_id res chain seq x y z
N MET A 1 35.04 -35.08 44.15
CA MET A 1 34.41 -34.86 42.82
C MET A 1 35.14 -33.70 42.14
N GLY A 2 35.37 -33.82 40.81
CA GLY A 2 36.27 -33.08 39.88
C GLY A 2 36.71 -31.65 40.24
N GLY A 3 37.95 -31.19 39.98
CA GLY A 3 38.78 -31.34 38.76
C GLY A 3 38.24 -30.38 37.68
N VAL A 4 38.93 -29.37 37.14
CA VAL A 4 40.25 -29.27 36.47
C VAL A 4 40.61 -27.75 36.41
N ALA A 5 41.77 -27.29 36.92
CA ALA A 5 43.04 -26.96 36.23
C ALA A 5 42.91 -25.98 35.02
N MET A 6 43.81 -25.04 34.69
CA MET A 6 44.99 -24.39 35.27
C MET A 6 45.56 -23.48 34.13
N PHE A 7 46.38 -22.50 34.50
CA PHE A 7 47.48 -21.86 33.73
C PHE A 7 47.23 -20.80 32.62
N PHE A 8 47.63 -19.56 32.97
CA PHE A 8 48.67 -18.71 32.36
C PHE A 8 48.93 -18.78 30.84
N THR A 9 48.89 -17.61 30.18
CA THR A 9 50.06 -17.01 29.47
C THR A 9 49.73 -15.60 28.93
N ARG A 10 50.31 -14.57 29.56
CA ARG A 10 50.82 -13.38 28.85
C ARG A 10 52.31 -13.64 28.60
N VAL A 11 52.86 -13.16 27.47
CA VAL A 11 54.17 -12.46 27.34
C VAL A 11 54.76 -12.54 25.91
N LEU A 12 55.11 -11.35 25.38
CA LEU A 12 56.16 -10.95 24.41
C LEU A 12 56.09 -11.44 22.95
N ALA A 13 56.42 -10.61 21.94
CA ALA A 13 57.63 -9.79 21.89
C ALA A 13 57.50 -8.48 21.09
N GLN A 14 58.12 -7.42 21.62
CA GLN A 14 58.73 -6.36 20.84
C GLN A 14 60.19 -6.74 20.51
N ALA A 15 60.64 -6.41 19.30
CA ALA A 15 62.04 -6.13 19.00
C ALA A 15 62.15 -5.24 17.73
N PHE A 16 62.50 -3.97 17.92
CA PHE A 16 63.14 -3.10 16.90
C PHE A 16 64.67 -3.35 16.92
N PRO A 17 65.56 -2.76 16.08
CA PRO A 17 65.42 -1.94 14.86
C PRO A 17 66.27 -2.45 13.66
N GLY A 18 66.02 -1.97 12.44
CA GLY A 18 66.95 -2.19 11.32
C GLY A 18 66.47 -1.61 9.99
N SER A 19 66.99 -0.43 9.62
CA SER A 19 66.97 0.08 8.24
C SER A 19 68.20 -0.46 7.51
N PRO A 20 68.12 -0.80 6.21
CA PRO A 20 68.45 0.21 5.21
C PRO A 20 67.56 0.20 3.95
N ARG A 21 67.16 1.42 3.55
CA ARG A 21 67.14 1.96 2.18
C ARG A 21 67.00 0.97 0.99
N ALA A 22 65.82 0.95 0.36
CA ALA A 22 65.68 0.81 -1.09
C ALA A 22 64.42 1.54 -1.57
N SER A 23 64.64 2.44 -2.53
CA SER A 23 63.68 3.32 -3.19
C SER A 23 62.59 2.56 -3.96
N ALA A 24 61.37 3.10 -4.03
CA ALA A 24 60.75 3.54 -5.29
C ALA A 24 59.25 3.84 -5.12
N SER A 25 58.86 4.98 -5.69
CA SER A 25 57.53 5.34 -6.20
C SER A 25 56.40 5.61 -5.21
N THR A 26 56.39 6.86 -4.79
CA THR A 26 55.19 7.70 -4.71
C THR A 26 54.27 7.44 -5.91
N VAL A 27 53.19 6.71 -5.69
CA VAL A 27 51.94 6.91 -6.43
C VAL A 27 51.00 7.54 -5.43
N GLU A 28 50.80 8.85 -5.63
CA GLU A 28 49.82 9.66 -4.94
C GLU A 28 48.44 9.05 -5.25
N GLN A 29 47.97 8.24 -4.32
CA GLN A 29 46.62 7.69 -4.34
C GLN A 29 45.69 8.89 -4.17
N PRO A 30 44.76 9.18 -5.11
CA PRO A 30 43.77 10.21 -4.85
C PRO A 30 42.99 9.73 -3.63
N SER A 31 43.20 10.43 -2.53
CA SER A 31 42.34 10.33 -1.37
C SER A 31 41.00 10.84 -1.85
N SER A 32 40.13 9.93 -2.26
CA SER A 32 38.69 10.14 -2.22
C SER A 32 38.33 10.35 -0.75
N ALA A 33 38.62 11.55 -0.25
CA ALA A 33 38.15 12.08 1.00
C ALA A 33 36.67 12.47 0.85
N CYS A 34 35.87 11.51 0.40
CA CYS A 34 34.42 11.61 0.37
C CYS A 34 33.92 10.53 1.32
N GLY A 35 33.70 10.88 2.58
CA GLY A 35 33.29 9.89 3.57
C GLY A 35 33.36 10.29 5.04
N SER A 36 33.88 11.46 5.41
CA SER A 36 33.56 12.01 6.72
C SER A 36 32.15 12.61 6.61
N ALA A 37 31.17 11.96 7.25
CA ALA A 37 29.80 12.44 7.31
C ALA A 37 29.78 13.83 7.98
N LYS A 38 29.89 14.90 7.17
CA LYS A 38 29.72 16.27 7.65
C LYS A 38 28.27 16.39 8.12
N PRO A 39 28.01 16.94 9.31
CA PRO A 39 26.65 17.17 9.75
C PRO A 39 25.99 18.17 8.80
N VAL A 40 24.92 17.75 8.13
CA VAL A 40 24.12 18.59 7.21
C VAL A 40 22.79 18.96 7.87
N GLY A 41 22.27 20.15 7.54
CA GLY A 41 21.02 20.68 8.08
C GLY A 41 21.20 21.37 9.43
N THR A 42 22.38 21.93 9.67
CA THR A 42 22.71 22.70 10.89
C THR A 42 22.48 24.21 10.72
N GLY A 43 22.11 24.65 9.51
CA GLY A 43 21.96 26.06 9.17
C GLY A 43 23.29 26.74 8.86
N ALA A 44 24.28 25.98 8.38
CA ALA A 44 25.59 26.52 8.00
C ALA A 44 25.47 27.47 6.79
N GLU A 45 26.44 28.36 6.61
CA GLU A 45 26.41 29.37 5.52
C GLU A 45 26.49 28.78 4.11
N ASN A 46 27.01 27.55 3.99
CA ASN A 46 27.07 26.78 2.76
C ASN A 46 25.83 25.91 2.53
N GLU A 47 24.81 26.02 3.40
CA GLU A 47 23.54 25.30 3.28
C GLU A 47 22.43 26.22 2.77
N THR A 48 21.65 25.74 1.80
CA THR A 48 20.50 26.47 1.26
C THR A 48 19.29 25.57 1.19
N LEU A 49 18.20 25.97 1.85
CA LEU A 49 16.93 25.27 1.85
C LEU A 49 16.00 25.84 0.77
N VAL A 50 15.45 24.97 -0.08
CA VAL A 50 14.50 25.35 -1.13
C VAL A 50 13.34 24.36 -1.15
N THR A 51 12.11 24.86 -1.15
CA THR A 51 10.92 24.00 -1.30
C THR A 51 10.59 23.79 -2.77
N ILE A 52 10.67 22.56 -3.25
CA ILE A 52 10.37 22.18 -4.64
C ILE A 52 9.26 21.14 -4.62
N ALA A 53 8.17 21.38 -5.36
CA ALA A 53 6.99 20.51 -5.41
C ALA A 53 6.41 20.13 -4.02
N GLY A 54 6.55 21.01 -3.02
CA GLY A 54 6.06 20.80 -1.65
C GLY A 54 7.00 20.00 -0.74
N ILE A 55 8.16 19.57 -1.23
CA ILE A 55 9.21 18.89 -0.45
C ILE A 55 10.34 19.89 -0.20
N VAL A 56 10.94 19.84 1.00
CA VAL A 56 12.11 20.67 1.33
C VAL A 56 13.37 19.98 0.81
N HIS A 57 14.12 20.67 -0.04
CA HIS A 57 15.43 20.25 -0.52
C HIS A 57 16.51 21.06 0.19
N LEU A 58 17.56 20.38 0.65
CA LEU A 58 18.75 21.00 1.23
C LEU A 58 19.89 20.90 0.22
N PHE A 59 20.40 22.03 -0.23
CA PHE A 59 21.57 22.13 -1.10
C PHE A 59 22.78 22.53 -0.26
N VAL A 60 23.83 21.73 -0.31
CA VAL A 60 25.10 21.99 0.38
C VAL A 60 26.15 22.29 -0.66
N ASP A 61 26.70 23.51 -0.62
CA ASP A 61 27.81 23.92 -1.48
C ASP A 61 29.13 23.40 -0.88
N GLU A 62 29.80 22.48 -1.58
CA GLU A 62 31.12 21.96 -1.21
C GLU A 62 32.26 22.68 -1.96
N GLY A 63 31.94 23.65 -2.81
CA GLY A 63 32.87 24.48 -3.57
C GLY A 63 33.10 24.00 -5.00
N ASP A 64 33.39 22.72 -5.20
CA ASP A 64 33.54 22.09 -6.52
C ASP A 64 32.24 21.49 -7.07
N CYS A 65 31.30 21.20 -6.17
CA CYS A 65 30.01 20.63 -6.47
C CYS A 65 28.98 21.03 -5.41
N VAL A 66 27.70 20.85 -5.77
CA VAL A 66 26.58 21.08 -4.87
C VAL A 66 25.86 19.77 -4.63
N VAL A 67 25.73 19.39 -3.37
CA VAL A 67 25.05 18.16 -2.97
C VAL A 67 23.62 18.48 -2.54
N GLU A 68 22.66 17.81 -3.16
CA GLU A 68 21.24 17.93 -2.91
C GLU A 68 20.79 16.80 -1.97
N PHE A 69 20.09 17.16 -0.89
CA PHE A 69 19.51 16.26 0.09
C PHE A 69 17.99 16.48 0.20
N VAL A 70 17.28 15.44 0.60
CA VAL A 70 15.84 15.46 0.92
C VAL A 70 15.58 14.80 2.27
N PRO A 71 14.50 15.17 2.97
CA PRO A 71 14.10 14.47 4.18
C PRO A 71 13.66 13.04 3.84
N ALA A 72 14.26 12.07 4.52
CA ALA A 72 13.90 10.67 4.45
C ALA A 72 13.60 10.12 5.84
N PHE A 73 12.78 9.07 5.88
CA PHE A 73 12.46 8.33 7.10
C PHE A 73 12.97 6.91 6.94
N ASP A 74 13.76 6.43 7.89
CA ASP A 74 14.19 5.03 7.89
C ASP A 74 13.06 4.15 8.40
N ASP A 75 12.83 3.04 7.71
CA ASP A 75 11.93 2.00 8.17
C ASP A 75 12.68 1.07 9.14
N ALA A 76 12.21 0.98 10.38
CA ALA A 76 12.81 0.14 11.41
C ALA A 76 11.76 -0.75 12.10
N PRO A 77 12.10 -1.99 12.49
CA PRO A 77 11.23 -2.79 13.34
C PRO A 77 10.98 -2.09 14.68
N GLY A 78 9.71 -1.83 14.99
CA GLY A 78 9.24 -1.28 16.24
C GLY A 78 8.16 -2.15 16.86
N ASP A 79 8.21 -2.32 18.17
CA ASP A 79 7.19 -3.08 18.90
C ASP A 79 5.91 -2.26 19.05
N THR A 80 4.81 -2.86 18.63
CA THR A 80 3.47 -2.28 18.78
C THR A 80 2.59 -3.22 19.61
N MET A 81 1.43 -2.73 20.05
CA MET A 81 0.41 -3.57 20.71
C MET A 81 -0.11 -4.73 19.84
N PHE A 82 0.21 -4.71 18.53
CA PHE A 82 -0.11 -5.76 17.56
C PHE A 82 1.12 -6.61 17.17
N GLY A 83 2.18 -6.58 18.00
CA GLY A 83 3.47 -7.22 17.76
C GLY A 83 4.47 -6.30 17.04
N THR A 84 5.64 -6.85 16.69
CA THR A 84 6.68 -6.12 15.96
C THR A 84 6.22 -5.77 14.54
N LYS A 85 6.26 -4.49 14.20
CA LYS A 85 5.91 -3.94 12.88
C LYS A 85 7.07 -3.10 12.35
N ILE A 86 7.19 -3.01 11.04
CA ILE A 86 8.10 -2.03 10.44
C ILE A 86 7.41 -0.68 10.53
N LEU A 87 8.03 0.25 11.25
CA LEU A 87 7.54 1.61 11.45
C LEU A 87 8.55 2.60 10.86
N PRO A 88 8.09 3.66 10.19
CA PRO A 88 8.98 4.75 9.82
C PRO A 88 9.50 5.43 11.08
N ALA A 89 10.74 5.89 11.03
CA ALA A 89 11.34 6.72 12.05
C ALA A 89 10.46 7.96 12.31
N LEU A 90 10.41 8.42 13.56
CA LEU A 90 9.62 9.60 13.93
C LEU A 90 10.26 10.92 13.51
N ALA A 91 11.60 10.92 13.37
CA ALA A 91 12.37 12.06 12.95
C ALA A 91 12.96 11.78 11.56
N PRO A 92 12.82 12.71 10.60
CA PRO A 92 13.50 12.57 9.32
C PRO A 92 15.01 12.79 9.48
N HIS A 93 15.78 12.21 8.59
CA HIS A 93 17.19 12.54 8.38
C HIS A 93 17.39 13.06 6.95
N TRP A 94 18.53 13.71 6.70
CA TRP A 94 18.90 14.16 5.37
C TRP A 94 19.50 13.01 4.56
N ALA A 95 18.78 12.56 3.55
CA ALA A 95 19.27 11.58 2.58
C ALA A 95 19.79 12.30 1.33
N MET A 96 21.00 11.94 0.88
CA MET A 96 21.58 12.48 -0.35
C MET A 96 20.73 12.03 -1.54
N LEU A 97 20.19 13.00 -2.29
CA LEU A 97 19.43 12.74 -3.51
C LEU A 97 20.35 12.74 -4.74
N GLN A 98 21.17 13.78 -4.88
CA GLN A 98 22.00 13.95 -6.07
C GLN A 98 23.17 14.91 -5.84
N GLN A 99 24.28 14.68 -6.54
CA GLN A 99 25.39 15.63 -6.65
C GLN A 99 25.34 16.37 -7.99
N HIS A 100 25.53 17.68 -7.94
CA HIS A 100 25.51 18.57 -9.11
C HIS A 100 26.91 19.13 -9.34
N PRO A 101 27.57 18.83 -10.48
CA PRO A 101 28.84 19.45 -10.86
C PRO A 101 28.59 20.84 -11.47
N ALA A 102 27.89 21.69 -10.75
CA ALA A 102 27.43 23.00 -11.21
C ALA A 102 27.27 23.94 -10.00
N PRO A 103 27.35 25.27 -10.18
CA PRO A 103 27.16 26.22 -9.09
C PRO A 103 25.73 26.16 -8.53
N LEU A 104 25.55 26.58 -7.28
CA LEU A 104 24.30 26.46 -6.50
C LEU A 104 23.04 26.88 -7.26
N LYS A 105 23.07 28.01 -7.97
CA LYS A 105 21.92 28.50 -8.73
C LYS A 105 21.49 27.53 -9.83
N ASP A 106 22.44 26.92 -10.52
CA ASP A 106 22.19 25.98 -11.62
C ASP A 106 21.75 24.62 -11.09
N ALA A 107 22.27 24.19 -9.94
CA ALA A 107 21.83 22.99 -9.23
C ALA A 107 20.35 23.10 -8.83
N ILE A 108 19.95 24.23 -8.22
CA ILE A 108 18.55 24.50 -7.85
C ILE A 108 17.66 24.55 -9.09
N ALA A 109 18.07 25.27 -10.14
CA ALA A 109 17.29 25.34 -11.37
C ALA A 109 17.11 23.95 -12.01
N THR A 110 18.13 23.10 -11.93
CA THR A 110 18.08 21.72 -12.43
C THR A 110 17.13 20.86 -11.62
N ALA A 111 17.11 20.98 -10.30
CA ALA A 111 16.16 20.29 -9.42
C ALA A 111 14.70 20.73 -9.68
N ILE A 112 14.45 22.03 -9.88
CA ILE A 112 13.12 22.55 -10.24
C ILE A 112 12.68 22.00 -11.60
N ARG A 113 13.57 22.01 -12.61
CA ARG A 113 13.25 21.46 -13.92
C ARG A 113 12.93 19.96 -13.85
N ARG A 114 13.71 19.19 -13.09
CA ARG A 114 13.52 17.75 -12.90
C ARG A 114 12.12 17.41 -12.37
N THR A 115 11.59 18.21 -11.45
CA THR A 115 10.25 18.01 -10.88
C THR A 115 9.12 18.55 -11.77
N SER A 116 9.40 19.52 -12.63
CA SER A 116 8.42 20.10 -13.56
C SER A 116 8.19 19.30 -14.85
N VAL A 117 9.08 18.36 -15.20
CA VAL A 117 8.90 17.50 -16.38
C VAL A 117 7.85 16.43 -16.04
N PRO A 118 6.70 16.37 -16.75
CA PRO A 118 5.73 15.31 -16.55
C PRO A 118 6.38 13.97 -16.87
N ALA A 119 6.50 13.09 -15.86
CA ALA A 119 6.97 11.73 -16.03
C ALA A 119 6.03 10.96 -16.96
N THR A 120 6.33 11.00 -18.26
CA THR A 120 5.69 10.14 -19.26
C THR A 120 6.58 8.91 -19.40
N GLY A 121 6.23 7.85 -18.66
CA GLY A 121 6.56 6.45 -18.95
C GLY A 121 8.01 5.99 -18.79
N ALA A 122 8.26 5.20 -17.74
CA ALA A 122 9.07 3.98 -17.83
C ALA A 122 8.72 3.04 -16.67
N MET A 123 8.20 1.86 -17.02
CA MET A 123 8.00 0.70 -16.14
C MET A 123 9.35 0.09 -15.74
N GLY A 124 9.34 -0.65 -14.62
CA GLY A 124 10.10 -1.89 -14.54
C GLY A 124 10.95 -2.05 -13.28
N ILE A 125 10.42 -2.80 -12.30
CA ILE A 125 11.28 -3.71 -11.54
C ILE A 125 10.72 -5.10 -11.76
N ALA A 126 11.45 -5.85 -12.58
CA ALA A 126 11.24 -7.23 -12.92
C ALA A 126 11.51 -8.14 -11.72
N SER A 127 10.68 -9.16 -11.57
CA SER A 127 10.98 -10.36 -10.78
C SER A 127 12.01 -11.23 -11.51
N PRO A 128 12.87 -11.98 -10.81
CA PRO A 128 13.48 -13.18 -11.35
C PRO A 128 12.78 -14.45 -10.85
N THR A 129 12.49 -15.31 -11.82
CA THR A 129 12.03 -16.71 -11.75
C THR A 129 13.19 -17.69 -11.54
N ALA A 130 12.95 -18.80 -10.82
CA ALA A 130 13.38 -20.19 -11.13
C ALA A 130 12.90 -21.11 -9.98
N ASP A 131 11.87 -21.94 -10.14
CA ASP A 131 11.79 -23.28 -10.76
C ASP A 131 12.50 -24.42 -9.99
N SER A 132 11.71 -25.42 -9.54
CA SER A 132 11.94 -26.86 -9.68
C SER A 132 11.04 -27.69 -8.74
N GLU A 133 10.16 -28.51 -9.36
CA GLU A 133 9.87 -29.95 -9.12
C GLU A 133 9.75 -30.50 -7.68
N ALA A 134 8.93 -31.50 -7.32
CA ALA A 134 7.99 -32.38 -8.00
C ALA A 134 7.22 -33.20 -6.92
N ARG A 135 6.00 -33.65 -7.27
CA ARG A 135 5.35 -34.93 -6.92
C ARG A 135 5.43 -35.49 -5.48
N SER A 136 4.28 -35.73 -4.85
CA SER A 136 3.77 -37.11 -4.63
C SER A 136 2.37 -37.11 -4.00
N ALA A 137 1.60 -38.16 -4.31
CA ALA A 137 0.20 -38.41 -3.96
C ALA A 137 0.04 -39.38 -2.78
N ARG A 138 -1.20 -39.45 -2.25
CA ARG A 138 -1.89 -40.51 -1.44
C ARG A 138 -2.37 -40.01 -0.06
N SER A 139 -3.69 -39.82 0.15
CA SER A 139 -4.75 -40.78 0.58
C SER A 139 -4.52 -41.30 2.01
N SER A 140 -5.44 -41.43 2.95
CA SER A 140 -6.92 -41.53 2.96
C SER A 140 -7.45 -41.28 4.39
N GLU A 141 -8.73 -40.90 4.45
CA GLU A 141 -9.80 -41.23 5.41
C GLU A 141 -9.52 -41.59 6.89
N GLY A 142 -10.33 -40.97 7.76
CA GLY A 142 -10.62 -41.43 9.11
C GLY A 142 -11.63 -40.50 9.79
N ALA A 143 -12.92 -40.88 9.72
CA ALA A 143 -14.05 -40.17 10.29
C ALA A 143 -14.03 -40.17 11.83
N GLU A 144 -14.61 -39.14 12.45
CA GLU A 144 -15.52 -39.26 13.61
C GLU A 144 -16.08 -37.87 14.02
N THR A 145 -17.40 -37.72 13.86
CA THR A 145 -18.23 -36.69 14.52
C THR A 145 -18.65 -37.20 15.91
N PRO A 146 -18.90 -36.31 16.90
CA PRO A 146 -20.28 -35.83 17.06
C PRO A 146 -20.42 -34.35 17.46
N ALA A 147 -21.50 -33.72 16.97
CA ALA A 147 -22.41 -32.78 17.65
C ALA A 147 -21.80 -31.54 18.36
N ASP A 148 -22.24 -30.29 18.21
CA ASP A 148 -23.46 -29.68 17.68
C ASP A 148 -23.28 -28.17 17.92
N VAL A 149 -23.10 -27.33 16.88
CA VAL A 149 -23.66 -25.95 16.72
C VAL A 149 -23.33 -25.49 15.29
N GLU A 150 -23.96 -26.11 14.29
CA GLU A 150 -24.00 -25.56 12.92
C GLU A 150 -25.44 -25.20 12.57
N ARG A 151 -25.67 -23.94 12.18
CA ARG A 151 -26.78 -23.63 11.28
C ARG A 151 -26.27 -22.87 10.07
N GLU A 152 -25.95 -23.67 9.07
CA GLU A 152 -25.72 -23.37 7.68
C GLU A 152 -26.87 -22.57 7.03
N VAL A 153 -26.48 -21.60 6.20
CA VAL A 153 -27.05 -21.35 4.85
C VAL A 153 -25.88 -20.79 4.04
N GLY A 154 -25.27 -21.46 3.06
CA GLY A 154 -25.84 -22.41 2.11
C GLY A 154 -26.02 -21.71 0.76
N ARG A 155 -24.99 -21.82 -0.10
CA ARG A 155 -25.05 -22.02 -1.56
C ARG A 155 -26.23 -21.38 -2.32
N GLN A 156 -25.95 -20.39 -3.18
CA GLN A 156 -26.80 -20.14 -4.34
C GLN A 156 -26.01 -20.37 -5.63
N THR A 157 -26.29 -21.53 -6.21
CA THR A 157 -26.05 -21.94 -7.58
C THR A 157 -26.79 -21.03 -8.55
N SER A 158 -26.12 -20.72 -9.65
CA SER A 158 -26.71 -20.30 -10.93
C SER A 158 -27.75 -21.29 -11.45
N VAL A 159 -28.87 -20.79 -12.02
CA VAL A 159 -29.56 -21.19 -13.27
C VAL A 159 -30.98 -20.58 -13.28
N GLY A 160 -31.33 -19.89 -14.39
CA GLY A 160 -32.65 -19.58 -15.02
C GLY A 160 -33.89 -19.22 -14.16
N GLU A 161 -34.89 -18.45 -14.57
CA GLU A 161 -35.29 -17.78 -15.81
C GLU A 161 -36.54 -16.93 -15.45
N SER A 162 -36.65 -15.69 -15.92
CA SER A 162 -37.65 -15.18 -16.89
C SER A 162 -39.12 -14.91 -16.45
N SER A 163 -39.59 -13.76 -16.99
CA SER A 163 -40.97 -13.26 -17.27
C SER A 163 -41.68 -12.39 -16.21
N GLY A 164 -42.22 -11.20 -16.51
CA GLY A 164 -42.38 -10.39 -17.73
C GLY A 164 -42.50 -8.88 -17.37
N PHE A 165 -42.22 -7.90 -18.25
CA PHE A 165 -42.96 -7.59 -19.49
C PHE A 165 -42.12 -6.77 -20.51
N ARG A 166 -42.29 -7.20 -21.78
CA ARG A 166 -42.10 -6.52 -23.11
C ARG A 166 -40.67 -6.23 -23.61
N SER A 167 -40.28 -7.06 -24.57
CA SER A 167 -39.09 -6.99 -25.41
C SER A 167 -39.30 -6.07 -26.64
N SER A 168 -38.26 -5.34 -27.04
CA SER A 168 -37.89 -5.21 -28.45
C SER A 168 -36.46 -5.74 -28.59
N ARG A 169 -36.30 -6.81 -29.38
CA ARG A 169 -35.03 -7.48 -29.69
C ARG A 169 -34.35 -6.80 -30.89
N ARG A 170 -33.06 -6.48 -30.76
CA ARG A 170 -32.02 -6.78 -31.78
C ARG A 170 -30.63 -6.37 -31.28
N GLY A 171 -29.66 -7.26 -31.45
CA GLY A 171 -28.23 -6.91 -31.44
C GLY A 171 -27.40 -7.66 -30.40
N SER A 172 -26.86 -8.79 -30.83
CA SER A 172 -25.73 -9.51 -30.23
C SER A 172 -24.57 -8.60 -29.88
N ASP A 173 -24.11 -8.58 -28.63
CA ASP A 173 -22.70 -8.92 -28.34
C ASP A 173 -22.45 -9.18 -26.84
N ALA A 174 -21.46 -10.00 -26.56
CA ALA A 174 -21.10 -10.49 -25.23
C ALA A 174 -20.48 -9.39 -24.34
N GLU A 175 -21.30 -8.75 -23.49
CA GLU A 175 -20.82 -7.83 -22.44
C GLU A 175 -21.39 -8.23 -21.06
N THR A 176 -21.05 -9.44 -20.64
CA THR A 176 -21.54 -10.09 -19.42
C THR A 176 -21.09 -9.35 -18.15
N GLY A 177 -21.99 -8.54 -17.56
CA GLY A 177 -21.97 -8.18 -16.14
C GLY A 177 -21.89 -6.69 -15.78
N ARG A 178 -21.81 -5.78 -16.76
CA ARG A 178 -21.74 -4.33 -16.48
C ARG A 178 -23.15 -3.79 -16.23
N SER A 179 -23.45 -3.42 -14.99
CA SER A 179 -24.67 -2.67 -14.70
C SER A 179 -24.57 -1.29 -15.37
N ALA A 180 -25.65 -0.84 -16.02
CA ALA A 180 -25.70 0.48 -16.63
C ALA A 180 -25.45 1.58 -15.58
N PRO A 181 -24.72 2.65 -15.90
CA PRO A 181 -24.52 3.76 -14.99
C PRO A 181 -25.87 4.45 -14.72
N VAL A 182 -26.05 4.87 -13.46
CA VAL A 182 -27.23 5.60 -13.00
C VAL A 182 -26.84 7.06 -12.78
N GLU A 183 -27.49 7.96 -13.51
CA GLU A 183 -27.23 9.39 -13.43
C GLU A 183 -28.34 10.13 -12.69
N GLY A 184 -27.97 10.97 -11.72
CA GLY A 184 -28.93 11.73 -10.93
C GLY A 184 -28.28 12.77 -10.03
N ARG A 185 -29.10 13.59 -9.37
CA ARG A 185 -28.66 14.48 -8.29
C ARG A 185 -28.67 13.73 -6.97
N ILE A 186 -27.64 13.90 -6.16
CA ILE A 186 -27.60 13.28 -4.84
C ILE A 186 -28.61 13.97 -3.92
N ASN A 187 -29.61 13.22 -3.47
CA ASN A 187 -30.59 13.69 -2.48
C ASN A 187 -30.11 13.44 -1.04
N GLY A 188 -29.40 12.34 -0.82
CA GLY A 188 -28.84 11.98 0.48
C GLY A 188 -28.25 10.57 0.49
N TRP A 189 -27.57 10.21 1.58
CA TRP A 189 -27.04 8.86 1.79
C TRP A 189 -26.99 8.54 3.27
N GLY A 190 -27.01 7.25 3.61
CA GLY A 190 -26.98 6.81 4.99
C GLY A 190 -27.22 5.31 5.13
N GLU A 191 -27.27 4.84 6.37
CA GLU A 191 -27.66 3.46 6.65
C GLU A 191 -29.18 3.34 6.71
N GLU A 192 -29.71 2.47 5.85
CA GLU A 192 -31.15 2.18 5.77
C GLU A 192 -31.41 0.70 6.05
N THR A 193 -32.62 0.40 6.49
CA THR A 193 -33.06 -0.95 6.82
C THR A 193 -33.83 -1.53 5.64
N PHE A 194 -33.35 -2.65 5.11
CA PHE A 194 -33.93 -3.34 3.96
C PHE A 194 -34.54 -4.68 4.39
N PRO A 195 -35.67 -5.10 3.80
CA PRO A 195 -36.22 -6.42 4.03
C PRO A 195 -35.31 -7.50 3.44
N ASP A 196 -35.06 -8.57 4.20
CA ASP A 196 -34.38 -9.76 3.68
C ASP A 196 -35.33 -10.47 2.71
N ARG A 197 -34.79 -10.84 1.54
CA ARG A 197 -35.53 -11.54 0.48
C ARG A 197 -35.43 -13.06 0.61
N ARG A 198 -34.75 -13.57 1.66
CA ARG A 198 -34.67 -15.00 1.93
C ARG A 198 -36.02 -15.56 2.39
N PRO A 199 -36.53 -16.62 1.75
CA PRO A 199 -37.80 -17.22 2.15
C PRO A 199 -37.68 -17.81 3.56
N GLY A 200 -38.69 -17.54 4.42
CA GLY A 200 -38.84 -18.19 5.73
C GLY A 200 -38.35 -17.42 6.95
N LYS A 201 -37.76 -16.22 6.79
CA LYS A 201 -37.45 -15.32 7.92
C LYS A 201 -37.74 -13.87 7.53
N SER A 202 -38.72 -13.23 8.18
CA SER A 202 -38.98 -11.78 8.12
C SER A 202 -37.90 -11.01 8.87
N ARG A 203 -36.64 -11.18 8.44
CA ARG A 203 -35.51 -10.41 8.97
C ARG A 203 -35.32 -9.19 8.09
N SER A 204 -35.00 -8.07 8.73
CA SER A 204 -34.49 -6.90 8.04
C SER A 204 -33.00 -6.80 8.30
N TYR A 205 -32.25 -6.24 7.36
CA TYR A 205 -30.83 -5.98 7.53
C TYR A 205 -30.52 -4.53 7.23
N ARG A 206 -29.54 -3.97 7.95
CA ARG A 206 -29.06 -2.61 7.73
C ARG A 206 -27.93 -2.61 6.71
N SER A 207 -28.01 -1.72 5.73
CA SER A 207 -27.02 -1.51 4.68
C SER A 207 -26.94 -0.02 4.36
N PHE A 208 -25.76 0.43 3.95
CA PHE A 208 -25.63 1.77 3.39
C PHE A 208 -26.36 1.90 2.05
N ALA A 209 -26.95 3.07 1.83
CA ALA A 209 -27.71 3.43 0.64
C ALA A 209 -27.44 4.88 0.20
N LEU A 210 -27.52 5.10 -1.10
CA LEU A 210 -27.41 6.41 -1.77
C LEU A 210 -28.72 6.67 -2.52
N ARG A 211 -29.33 7.84 -2.27
CA ARG A 211 -30.55 8.30 -2.92
C ARG A 211 -30.21 9.31 -4.01
N LEU A 212 -30.62 8.99 -5.24
CA LEU A 212 -30.42 9.82 -6.41
C LEU A 212 -31.77 10.29 -6.96
N GLU A 213 -31.92 11.58 -7.19
CA GLU A 213 -33.01 12.12 -7.99
C GLU A 213 -32.66 12.02 -9.47
N THR A 214 -33.30 11.08 -10.16
CA THR A 214 -33.14 10.86 -11.60
C THR A 214 -34.31 11.47 -12.37
N ARG A 215 -34.21 11.51 -13.71
CA ARG A 215 -35.35 11.93 -14.55
C ARG A 215 -36.60 11.07 -14.38
N GLY A 216 -36.45 9.84 -13.90
CA GLY A 216 -37.53 8.89 -13.64
C GLY A 216 -38.03 8.86 -12.19
N GLY A 217 -37.55 9.77 -11.33
CA GLY A 217 -37.85 9.80 -9.90
C GLY A 217 -36.66 9.42 -9.01
N GLU A 218 -36.93 9.22 -7.73
CA GLU A 218 -35.92 8.84 -6.74
C GLU A 218 -35.48 7.39 -6.96
N GLN A 219 -34.18 7.18 -7.11
CA GLN A 219 -33.54 5.88 -7.23
C GLN A 219 -32.62 5.63 -6.03
N VAL A 220 -32.83 4.50 -5.36
CA VAL A 220 -32.03 4.08 -4.20
C VAL A 220 -31.01 3.03 -4.63
N LEU A 221 -29.73 3.35 -4.49
CA LEU A 221 -28.62 2.43 -4.71
C LEU A 221 -28.14 1.89 -3.36
N GLN A 222 -27.87 0.59 -3.28
CA GLN A 222 -27.59 -0.08 -2.01
C GLN A 222 -26.23 -0.79 -2.04
N GLY A 223 -25.41 -0.56 -1.02
CA GLY A 223 -24.20 -1.34 -0.73
C GLY A 223 -23.10 -0.56 -0.01
N GLU A 224 -22.32 -1.26 0.83
CA GLU A 224 -21.25 -0.65 1.62
C GLU A 224 -20.15 0.04 0.80
N GLY A 225 -19.87 -0.43 -0.42
CA GLY A 225 -18.85 0.19 -1.28
C GLY A 225 -19.23 1.58 -1.80
N LEU A 226 -20.48 2.02 -1.63
CA LEU A 226 -20.88 3.38 -1.93
C LEU A 226 -20.22 4.40 -0.97
N LYS A 227 -19.92 4.02 0.28
CA LYS A 227 -19.22 4.89 1.25
C LYS A 227 -17.86 5.33 0.71
N GLU A 228 -17.09 4.37 0.20
CA GLU A 228 -15.77 4.61 -0.38
C GLU A 228 -15.86 5.46 -1.64
N ALA A 229 -16.77 5.12 -2.56
CA ALA A 229 -16.92 5.85 -3.82
C ALA A 229 -17.38 7.31 -3.63
N ILE A 230 -18.26 7.58 -2.66
CA ILE A 230 -18.70 8.93 -2.29
C ILE A 230 -17.53 9.73 -1.72
N SER A 231 -16.74 9.10 -0.84
CA SER A 231 -15.57 9.74 -0.22
C SER A 231 -14.47 10.03 -1.24
N GLU A 232 -14.16 9.09 -2.12
CA GLU A 232 -13.13 9.21 -3.16
C GLU A 232 -13.47 10.31 -4.17
N CYS A 233 -14.73 10.40 -4.59
CA CYS A 233 -15.20 11.47 -5.48
C CYS A 233 -15.47 12.82 -4.75
N GLY A 234 -15.42 12.82 -3.41
CA GLY A 234 -15.71 13.99 -2.58
C GLY A 234 -17.14 14.53 -2.76
N CYS A 235 -18.12 13.64 -2.96
CA CYS A 235 -19.51 14.00 -3.26
C CYS A 235 -20.22 14.74 -2.12
N ARG A 236 -21.09 15.69 -2.48
CA ARG A 236 -21.97 16.45 -1.59
C ARG A 236 -23.43 16.26 -2.00
N VAL A 237 -24.34 16.47 -1.05
CA VAL A 237 -25.79 16.52 -1.35
C VAL A 237 -26.04 17.67 -2.33
N GLY A 238 -26.78 17.40 -3.40
CA GLY A 238 -27.06 18.32 -4.51
C GLY A 238 -26.19 18.11 -5.75
N ASP A 239 -25.04 17.41 -5.63
CA ASP A 239 -24.16 17.13 -6.76
C ASP A 239 -24.85 16.26 -7.81
N ARG A 240 -24.60 16.54 -9.09
CA ARG A 240 -24.96 15.63 -10.19
C ARG A 240 -23.86 14.60 -10.35
N VAL A 241 -24.21 13.33 -10.37
CA VAL A 241 -23.25 12.23 -10.48
C VAL A 241 -23.74 11.12 -11.38
N SER A 242 -22.80 10.41 -11.98
CA SER A 242 -23.00 9.11 -12.63
C SER A 242 -22.43 8.02 -11.71
N VAL A 243 -23.29 7.11 -11.27
CA VAL A 243 -22.96 6.04 -10.32
C VAL A 243 -23.02 4.70 -11.03
N LYS A 244 -21.91 3.97 -11.02
CA LYS A 244 -21.78 2.68 -11.68
C LYS A 244 -21.37 1.59 -10.72
N ARG A 245 -22.11 0.47 -10.75
CA ARG A 245 -21.72 -0.76 -10.07
C ARG A 245 -20.66 -1.48 -10.90
N LEU A 246 -19.51 -1.75 -10.30
CA LEU A 246 -18.39 -2.39 -10.98
C LEU A 246 -18.41 -3.91 -10.76
N ARG A 247 -17.52 -4.41 -9.92
CA ARG A 247 -17.33 -5.84 -9.64
C ARG A 247 -17.44 -6.12 -8.15
N LYS A 248 -17.61 -7.39 -7.79
CA LYS A 248 -17.41 -7.83 -6.42
C LYS A 248 -15.91 -7.98 -6.13
N ILE A 249 -15.52 -7.59 -4.93
CA ILE A 249 -14.20 -7.81 -4.36
C ILE A 249 -14.35 -8.60 -3.05
N LYS A 250 -13.31 -9.34 -2.67
CA LYS A 250 -13.22 -10.01 -1.38
C LYS A 250 -12.61 -9.05 -0.37
N VAL A 251 -13.32 -8.78 0.72
CA VAL A 251 -12.82 -7.96 1.83
C VAL A 251 -12.81 -8.77 3.12
N PRO A 252 -11.84 -8.55 4.02
CA PRO A 252 -11.84 -9.23 5.30
C PRO A 252 -13.12 -8.95 6.08
N ALA A 253 -13.68 -10.00 6.67
CA ALA A 253 -14.89 -9.91 7.47
C ALA A 253 -14.54 -9.47 8.89
N PHE A 254 -15.28 -8.47 9.39
CA PHE A 254 -15.14 -7.95 10.74
C PHE A 254 -16.49 -8.04 11.46
N ARG A 255 -16.45 -8.30 12.79
CA ARG A 255 -17.64 -8.22 13.63
C ARG A 255 -18.12 -6.78 13.72
N LYS A 256 -19.43 -6.56 13.72
CA LYS A 256 -20.01 -5.20 13.76
C LYS A 256 -19.89 -4.58 15.16
N GLU A 257 -19.85 -5.41 16.18
CA GLU A 257 -19.84 -5.03 17.60
C GLU A 257 -18.46 -4.52 18.02
N ASP A 258 -17.43 -5.32 17.76
CA ASP A 258 -16.07 -5.07 18.27
C ASP A 258 -15.06 -4.69 17.19
N GLY A 259 -15.43 -4.75 15.90
CA GLY A 259 -14.51 -4.53 14.79
C GLY A 259 -13.41 -5.59 14.65
N SER A 260 -13.50 -6.70 15.39
CA SER A 260 -12.51 -7.78 15.36
C SER A 260 -12.64 -8.64 14.09
N PRO A 261 -11.53 -9.10 13.49
CA PRO A 261 -11.55 -9.97 12.32
C PRO A 261 -12.21 -11.31 12.64
N ILE A 262 -13.02 -11.82 11.72
CA ILE A 262 -13.70 -13.11 11.85
C ILE A 262 -12.81 -14.20 11.25
N TYR A 263 -12.46 -15.20 12.07
CA TYR A 263 -11.75 -16.41 11.63
C TYR A 263 -12.67 -17.63 11.65
N LYS A 264 -12.47 -18.53 10.68
CA LYS A 264 -13.04 -19.89 10.63
C LYS A 264 -11.94 -20.85 10.26
N ASP A 265 -11.74 -21.89 11.05
CA ASP A 265 -10.72 -22.93 10.83
C ASP A 265 -9.29 -22.36 10.67
N GLY A 266 -8.98 -21.31 11.43
CA GLY A 266 -7.69 -20.60 11.34
C GLY A 266 -7.55 -19.68 10.13
N GLN A 267 -8.50 -19.67 9.19
CA GLN A 267 -8.51 -18.77 8.03
C GLN A 267 -9.41 -17.56 8.27
N GLN A 268 -8.95 -16.37 7.86
CA GLN A 268 -9.77 -15.17 7.93
C GLN A 268 -10.92 -15.26 6.92
N VAL A 269 -12.15 -15.03 7.39
CA VAL A 269 -13.34 -15.02 6.55
C VAL A 269 -13.30 -13.81 5.63
N MET A 270 -13.59 -14.03 4.35
CA MET A 270 -13.65 -12.98 3.34
C MET A 270 -15.09 -12.79 2.85
N TRP A 271 -15.61 -11.57 2.94
CA TRP A 271 -16.93 -11.19 2.45
C TRP A 271 -16.89 -10.63 1.03
N ASP A 272 -17.98 -10.83 0.29
CA ASP A 272 -18.20 -10.16 -0.99
C ASP A 272 -18.66 -8.72 -0.73
N LYS A 273 -17.90 -7.75 -1.23
CA LYS A 273 -18.30 -6.35 -1.30
C LYS A 273 -18.40 -5.90 -2.74
N TRP A 274 -19.46 -5.17 -3.08
CA TRP A 274 -19.57 -4.54 -4.39
C TRP A 274 -18.75 -3.26 -4.42
N LEU A 275 -17.86 -3.16 -5.42
CA LEU A 275 -17.15 -1.94 -5.74
C LEU A 275 -18.04 -1.02 -6.59
N TRP A 276 -18.06 0.25 -6.24
CA TRP A 276 -18.82 1.28 -6.92
C TRP A 276 -17.87 2.35 -7.44
N SER A 277 -18.24 3.00 -8.54
CA SER A 277 -17.55 4.16 -9.08
C SER A 277 -18.55 5.30 -9.21
N ILE A 278 -18.15 6.49 -8.79
CA ILE A 278 -18.94 7.71 -8.90
C ILE A 278 -18.10 8.75 -9.63
N THR A 279 -18.70 9.37 -10.64
CA THR A 279 -18.11 10.49 -11.38
C THR A 279 -19.06 11.68 -11.34
N LYS A 280 -18.51 12.90 -11.25
CA LYS A 280 -19.25 14.17 -11.26
C LYS A 280 -19.28 14.79 -12.64
#